data_AF-A0AAJ1AI51-F1
#
_entry.id   AF-A0AAJ1AI51-F1
#
_cell.length_a   1.000
_cell.length_b   1.000
_cell.length_c   1.000
_cell.angle_alpha   90.00
_cell.angle_beta   90.00
_cell.angle_gamma   90.00
#
_symmetry.space_group_name_H-M   'P 1'
#
loop_
_entity.id
_entity.type
_entity.pdbx_description
1 polymer ?
#
loop_
_entity_poly.entity_id
_entity_poly.type
_entity_poly.pdbx_seq_one_letter_code
_entity_poly.pdbx_strand_id
1 'polypeptide(L)'
;MIEIDQSAYKLDPEAKKMRSTSETRREVFAWFGAVAYQAQCFEVECRILLLFMQRAKNPQVTLAEVETLDARLTARNLGFLLRELKKGMWLHPEFEGLLNQYREKRNYLMHRFFSAHSFDFATETGCRKMISELTELHATLKEADEIAQAMSKKIRQHLHWSEEKLEAFYRVTLRRETGVDLDEAEPNQILDATSEPTPSADPSAHQG
;
A
#
# COMPACT_ATOMS: atom_id res chain seq x y z
N MET A 1 7.55 -59.22 -8.68
CA MET A 1 6.85 -58.34 -7.72
C MET A 1 7.94 -57.76 -6.82
N ILE A 2 8.28 -56.48 -7.02
CA ILE A 2 9.40 -55.84 -6.31
C ILE A 2 8.79 -55.08 -5.13
N GLU A 3 9.09 -55.50 -3.90
CA GLU A 3 8.76 -54.76 -2.69
C GLU A 3 9.75 -53.60 -2.55
N ILE A 4 9.22 -52.38 -2.51
CA ILE A 4 10.00 -51.18 -2.21
C ILE A 4 9.94 -50.99 -0.69
N ASP A 5 11.09 -51.16 -0.03
CA ASP A 5 11.27 -50.86 1.39
C ASP A 5 11.02 -49.37 1.64
N GLN A 6 9.95 -49.06 2.38
CA GLN A 6 9.56 -47.71 2.77
C GLN A 6 10.35 -47.17 3.97
N SER A 7 11.37 -47.89 4.48
CA SER A 7 12.15 -47.46 5.65
C SER A 7 13.10 -46.28 5.39
N ALA A 8 13.27 -45.84 4.15
CA ALA A 8 14.23 -44.80 3.77
C ALA A 8 13.73 -43.34 3.86
N TYR A 9 12.46 -43.08 4.22
CA TYR A 9 11.91 -41.72 4.34
C TYR A 9 11.90 -41.19 5.79
N LYS A 10 12.97 -41.41 6.55
CA LYS A 10 13.22 -40.59 7.75
C LYS A 10 13.89 -39.29 7.32
N LEU A 11 13.07 -38.29 7.03
CA LEU A 11 13.50 -36.90 6.91
C LEU A 11 14.26 -36.52 8.18
N ASP A 12 15.50 -36.09 8.00
CA ASP A 12 16.35 -35.50 9.03
C ASP A 12 15.59 -34.36 9.75
N PRO A 13 15.45 -34.39 11.09
CA PRO A 13 14.77 -33.33 11.84
C PRO A 13 15.43 -31.96 11.71
N GLU A 14 16.71 -31.86 11.32
CA GLU A 14 17.39 -30.58 11.03
C GLU A 14 16.95 -29.98 9.67
N ALA A 15 16.51 -30.81 8.71
CA ALA A 15 16.00 -30.34 7.41
C ALA A 15 14.66 -29.58 7.54
N LYS A 16 13.96 -29.76 8.66
CA LYS A 16 12.72 -29.02 9.00
C LYS A 16 13.00 -27.55 9.40
N LYS A 17 14.27 -27.15 9.51
CA LYS A 17 14.69 -25.77 9.83
C LYS A 17 15.10 -24.95 8.59
N MET A 18 15.17 -25.56 7.41
CA MET A 18 15.29 -24.85 6.14
C MET A 18 13.88 -24.55 5.62
N ARG A 19 13.48 -23.28 5.62
CA ARG A 19 12.24 -22.87 4.93
C ARG A 19 12.35 -23.32 3.48
N SER A 20 11.32 -23.97 2.96
CA SER A 20 11.32 -24.34 1.55
C SER A 20 11.47 -23.08 0.67
N THR A 21 12.05 -23.20 -0.52
CA THR A 21 12.12 -22.08 -1.48
C THR A 21 10.74 -21.46 -1.75
N SER A 22 9.67 -22.28 -1.68
CA SER A 22 8.27 -21.82 -1.78
C SER A 22 7.85 -20.92 -0.61
N GLU A 23 8.23 -21.26 0.62
CA GLU A 23 7.97 -20.42 1.81
C GLU A 23 8.69 -19.09 1.73
N THR A 24 9.96 -19.10 1.33
CA THR A 24 10.76 -17.87 1.24
C THR A 24 10.24 -16.93 0.15
N ARG A 25 9.74 -17.46 -0.99
CA ARG A 25 9.09 -16.65 -2.03
C ARG A 25 7.77 -16.04 -1.56
N ARG A 26 6.95 -16.78 -0.80
CA ARG A 26 5.72 -16.23 -0.20
C ARG A 26 6.03 -15.06 0.74
N GLU A 27 7.11 -15.18 1.50
CA GLU A 27 7.57 -14.11 2.39
C GLU A 27 8.05 -12.87 1.63
N VAL A 28 8.73 -13.03 0.49
CA VAL A 28 9.05 -11.90 -0.40
C VAL A 28 7.77 -11.16 -0.81
N PHE A 29 6.73 -11.86 -1.23
CA PHE A 29 5.45 -11.23 -1.58
C PHE A 29 4.75 -10.57 -0.39
N ALA A 30 4.78 -11.21 0.79
CA ALA A 30 4.21 -10.64 2.00
C ALA A 30 4.90 -9.33 2.38
N TRP A 31 6.23 -9.29 2.36
CA TRP A 31 6.99 -8.07 2.59
C TRP A 31 6.74 -7.03 1.51
N PHE A 32 6.73 -7.42 0.24
CA PHE A 32 6.42 -6.49 -0.85
C PHE A 32 5.05 -5.84 -0.66
N GLY A 33 4.02 -6.65 -0.34
CA GLY A 33 2.67 -6.16 -0.05
C GLY A 33 2.64 -5.20 1.13
N ALA A 34 3.32 -5.53 2.23
CA ALA A 34 3.42 -4.66 3.40
C ALA A 34 4.08 -3.31 3.07
N VAL A 35 5.19 -3.32 2.33
CA VAL A 35 5.90 -2.10 1.93
C VAL A 35 5.07 -1.29 0.93
N ALA A 36 4.40 -1.95 -0.01
CA ALA A 36 3.51 -1.32 -0.99
C ALA A 36 2.30 -0.66 -0.32
N TYR A 37 1.70 -1.33 0.66
CA TYR A 37 0.63 -0.77 1.49
C TYR A 37 1.11 0.47 2.25
N GLN A 38 2.26 0.38 2.93
CA GLN A 38 2.86 1.53 3.62
C GLN A 38 3.15 2.69 2.66
N ALA A 39 3.56 2.37 1.43
CA ALA A 39 3.77 3.36 0.38
C ALA A 39 2.47 4.09 0.00
N GLN A 40 1.37 3.35 -0.06
CA GLN A 40 0.05 3.87 -0.41
C GLN A 40 -0.55 4.73 0.71
N CYS A 41 -0.39 4.34 1.98
CA CYS A 41 -0.87 5.11 3.14
C CYS A 41 -0.34 6.54 3.12
N PHE A 42 0.93 6.73 2.78
CA PHE A 42 1.53 8.04 2.67
C PHE A 42 0.93 8.92 1.57
N GLU A 43 0.56 8.33 0.43
CA GLU A 43 -0.10 9.04 -0.66
C GLU A 43 -1.48 9.53 -0.25
N VAL A 44 -2.22 8.67 0.47
CA VAL A 44 -3.49 9.02 1.09
C VAL A 44 -3.29 10.18 2.07
N GLU A 45 -2.28 10.12 2.92
CA GLU A 45 -2.00 11.19 3.88
C GLU A 45 -1.63 12.52 3.20
N CYS A 46 -0.81 12.48 2.14
CA CYS A 46 -0.49 13.66 1.33
C CYS A 46 -1.74 14.28 0.68
N ARG A 47 -2.65 13.44 0.19
CA ARG A 47 -3.93 13.88 -0.39
C ARG A 47 -4.79 14.57 0.68
N ILE A 48 -4.89 13.97 1.86
CA ILE A 48 -5.64 14.52 2.99
C ILE A 48 -5.09 15.88 3.40
N LEU A 49 -3.77 16.01 3.53
CA LEU A 49 -3.11 17.29 3.77
C LEU A 49 -3.53 18.36 2.76
N LEU A 50 -3.56 18.02 1.46
CA LEU A 50 -3.98 18.96 0.41
C LEU A 50 -5.45 19.38 0.54
N LEU A 51 -6.35 18.47 0.90
CA LEU A 51 -7.76 18.78 1.17
C LEU A 51 -7.89 19.74 2.36
N PHE A 52 -7.16 19.48 3.45
CA PHE A 52 -7.14 20.36 4.62
C PHE A 52 -6.57 21.73 4.32
N MET A 53 -5.51 21.81 3.53
CA MET A 53 -4.96 23.09 3.08
C MET A 53 -5.96 23.87 2.23
N GLN A 54 -6.74 23.19 1.37
CA GLN A 54 -7.80 23.85 0.61
C GLN A 54 -8.86 24.43 1.54
N ARG A 55 -9.29 23.67 2.56
CA ARG A 55 -10.22 24.14 3.59
C ARG A 55 -9.66 25.33 4.38
N ALA A 56 -8.38 25.29 4.74
CA ALA A 56 -7.71 26.36 5.45
C ALA A 56 -7.67 27.67 4.63
N LYS A 57 -7.45 27.56 3.31
CA LYS A 57 -7.44 28.69 2.38
C LYS A 57 -8.84 29.22 2.08
N ASN A 58 -9.83 28.34 2.02
CA ASN A 58 -11.23 28.70 1.78
C ASN A 58 -12.15 28.03 2.81
N PRO A 59 -12.42 28.69 3.95
CA PRO A 59 -13.35 28.20 4.98
C PRO A 59 -14.81 28.09 4.54
N GLN A 60 -15.15 28.48 3.31
CA GLN A 60 -16.49 28.31 2.72
C GLN A 60 -16.53 27.22 1.64
N VAL A 61 -15.43 26.48 1.41
CA VAL A 61 -15.44 25.38 0.43
C VAL A 61 -16.54 24.37 0.78
N THR A 62 -17.35 24.04 -0.21
CA THR A 62 -18.47 23.11 -0.12
C THR A 62 -17.98 21.66 -0.16
N LEU A 63 -18.83 20.73 0.27
CA LEU A 63 -18.52 19.30 0.20
C LEU A 63 -18.26 18.86 -1.25
N ALA A 64 -19.07 19.30 -2.21
CA ALA A 64 -18.92 18.96 -3.62
C ALA A 64 -17.59 19.44 -4.23
N GLU A 65 -17.10 20.61 -3.81
CA GLU A 65 -15.80 21.13 -4.22
C GLU A 65 -14.64 20.32 -3.61
N VAL A 66 -14.77 19.90 -2.34
CA VAL A 66 -13.80 19.01 -1.69
C VAL A 66 -13.76 17.65 -2.39
N GLU A 67 -14.92 17.09 -2.74
CA GLU A 67 -15.03 15.81 -3.46
C GLU A 67 -14.42 15.89 -4.87
N THR A 68 -14.69 16.98 -5.59
CA THR A 68 -14.09 17.21 -6.91
C THR A 68 -12.57 17.31 -6.83
N LEU A 69 -12.06 17.98 -5.78
CA LEU A 69 -10.63 18.04 -5.53
C LEU A 69 -10.06 16.66 -5.19
N ASP A 70 -10.70 15.90 -4.31
CA ASP A 70 -10.26 14.57 -3.89
C ASP A 70 -10.18 13.61 -5.09
N ALA A 71 -11.24 13.53 -5.90
CA ALA A 71 -11.24 12.72 -7.12
C ALA A 71 -10.10 13.10 -8.08
N ARG A 72 -9.82 14.41 -8.23
CA ARG A 72 -8.70 14.89 -9.04
C ARG A 72 -7.34 14.50 -8.47
N LEU A 73 -7.20 14.45 -7.14
CA LEU A 73 -5.95 14.07 -6.46
C LEU A 73 -5.73 12.55 -6.48
N THR A 74 -6.78 11.74 -6.34
CA THR A 74 -6.71 10.27 -6.39
C THR A 74 -6.19 9.75 -7.74
N ALA A 75 -6.51 10.43 -8.84
CA ALA A 75 -6.01 10.08 -10.17
C ALA A 75 -4.52 10.44 -10.41
N ARG A 76 -3.78 10.87 -9.39
CA ARG A 76 -2.42 11.42 -9.53
C ARG A 76 -1.42 10.62 -8.71
N ASN A 77 -0.19 10.57 -9.22
CA ASN A 77 0.91 9.93 -8.50
C ASN A 77 1.44 10.82 -7.37
N LEU A 78 2.20 10.20 -6.45
CA LEU A 78 2.86 10.90 -5.37
C LEU A 78 3.68 12.13 -5.82
N GLY A 79 4.38 12.03 -6.95
CA GLY A 79 5.18 13.14 -7.47
C GLY A 79 4.35 14.40 -7.77
N PHE A 80 3.10 14.24 -8.20
CA PHE A 80 2.15 15.33 -8.35
C PHE A 80 1.69 15.87 -6.98
N LEU A 81 1.31 15.00 -6.04
CA LEU A 81 0.86 15.41 -4.71
C LEU A 81 1.92 16.25 -3.98
N LEU A 82 3.18 15.81 -4.00
CA LEU A 82 4.31 16.53 -3.42
C LEU A 82 4.52 17.92 -4.06
N ARG A 83 4.29 18.03 -5.37
CA ARG A 83 4.37 19.32 -6.08
C ARG A 83 3.27 20.27 -5.64
N GLU A 84 2.04 19.78 -5.46
CA GLU A 84 0.93 20.59 -4.96
C GLU A 84 1.16 21.03 -3.51
N LEU A 85 1.72 20.17 -2.66
CA LEU A 85 2.07 20.53 -1.28
C LEU A 85 3.05 21.70 -1.24
N LYS A 86 4.10 21.64 -2.07
CA LYS A 86 5.12 22.71 -2.19
C LYS A 86 4.55 24.06 -2.67
N LYS A 87 3.45 24.06 -3.44
CA LYS A 87 2.77 25.30 -3.84
C LYS A 87 1.99 25.92 -2.69
N GLY A 88 1.54 25.10 -1.74
CA GLY A 88 0.63 25.51 -0.70
C GLY A 88 1.28 25.80 0.66
N MET A 89 2.50 25.29 0.89
CA MET A 89 3.23 25.48 2.14
C MET A 89 4.73 25.55 1.88
N TRP A 90 5.44 26.26 2.76
CA TRP A 90 6.89 26.19 2.81
C TRP A 90 7.31 24.88 3.49
N LEU A 91 8.16 24.10 2.83
CA LEU A 91 8.74 22.88 3.38
C LEU A 91 10.19 23.15 3.76
N HIS A 92 10.59 22.74 4.96
CA HIS A 92 11.99 22.80 5.36
C HIS A 92 12.84 21.96 4.39
N PRO A 93 14.05 22.41 3.97
CA PRO A 93 14.86 21.71 2.97
C PRO A 93 15.14 20.24 3.31
N GLU A 94 15.40 19.94 4.58
CA GLU A 94 15.60 18.55 5.05
C GLU A 94 14.37 17.68 4.80
N PHE A 95 13.19 18.24 5.07
CA PHE A 95 11.93 17.53 4.86
C PHE A 95 11.63 17.37 3.36
N GLU A 96 11.93 18.38 2.54
CA GLU A 96 11.85 18.24 1.09
C GLU A 96 12.79 17.15 0.55
N GLY A 97 14.00 17.06 1.10
CA GLY A 97 14.94 15.98 0.82
C GLY A 97 14.35 14.61 1.16
N LEU A 98 13.75 14.47 2.34
CA LEU A 98 13.08 13.24 2.77
C LEU A 98 11.95 12.82 1.81
N LEU A 99 11.08 13.77 1.42
CA LEU A 99 9.98 13.51 0.48
C LEU A 99 10.47 13.05 -0.90
N ASN A 100 11.58 13.63 -1.39
CA ASN A 100 12.17 13.22 -2.66
C ASN A 100 12.76 11.80 -2.56
N GLN A 101 13.48 11.49 -1.49
CA GLN A 101 13.98 10.13 -1.24
C GLN A 101 12.85 9.11 -1.14
N TYR A 102 11.78 9.46 -0.43
CA TYR A 102 10.57 8.64 -0.35
C TYR A 102 10.01 8.33 -1.74
N ARG A 103 9.81 9.38 -2.56
CA ARG A 103 9.27 9.24 -3.92
C ARG A 103 10.13 8.30 -4.76
N GLU A 104 11.45 8.42 -4.66
CA GLU A 104 12.38 7.54 -5.37
C GLU A 104 12.28 6.09 -4.91
N LYS A 105 12.26 5.85 -3.59
CA LYS A 105 12.11 4.51 -3.01
C LYS A 105 10.78 3.86 -3.38
N ARG A 106 9.67 4.60 -3.31
CA ARG A 106 8.35 4.13 -3.76
C ARG A 106 8.34 3.81 -5.24
N ASN A 107 8.92 4.67 -6.09
CA ASN A 107 8.98 4.41 -7.53
C ASN A 107 9.84 3.17 -7.85
N TYR A 108 10.94 3.00 -7.14
CA TYR A 108 11.76 1.79 -7.24
C TYR A 108 10.95 0.54 -6.85
N LEU A 109 10.28 0.57 -5.69
CA LEU A 109 9.44 -0.53 -5.22
C LEU A 109 8.39 -0.91 -6.28
N MET A 110 7.62 0.06 -6.78
CA MET A 110 6.48 -0.20 -7.67
C MET A 110 6.86 -0.59 -9.09
N HIS A 111 8.01 -0.13 -9.60
CA HIS A 111 8.34 -0.26 -11.02
C HIS A 111 9.59 -1.09 -11.30
N ARG A 112 10.49 -1.25 -10.32
CA ARG A 112 11.85 -1.77 -10.57
C ARG A 112 12.25 -2.93 -9.67
N PHE A 113 11.64 -3.09 -8.50
CA PHE A 113 12.06 -4.08 -7.52
C PHE A 113 12.15 -5.50 -8.10
N PHE A 114 11.06 -6.04 -8.64
CA PHE A 114 11.06 -7.41 -9.18
C PHE A 114 11.92 -7.58 -10.43
N SER A 115 12.04 -6.56 -11.29
CA SER A 115 12.90 -6.65 -12.48
C SER A 115 14.39 -6.63 -12.11
N ALA A 116 14.76 -5.82 -11.12
CA ALA A 116 16.11 -5.79 -10.55
C ALA A 116 16.50 -7.10 -9.86
N HIS A 117 15.53 -7.84 -9.31
CA HIS A 117 15.72 -9.12 -8.60
C HIS A 117 15.24 -10.34 -9.38
N SER A 118 15.11 -10.25 -10.70
CA SER A 118 14.59 -11.33 -11.55
C SER A 118 15.32 -12.67 -11.36
N PHE A 119 16.64 -12.66 -11.19
CA PHE A 119 17.43 -13.87 -10.87
C PHE A 119 17.42 -14.21 -9.37
N ASP A 120 17.42 -13.22 -8.50
CA ASP A 120 17.43 -13.42 -7.05
C ASP A 120 16.19 -14.21 -6.61
N PHE A 121 15.02 -13.92 -7.21
CA PHE A 121 13.75 -14.57 -6.89
C PHE A 121 13.73 -16.08 -7.18
N ALA A 122 14.64 -16.58 -8.03
CA ALA A 122 14.72 -18.00 -8.36
C ALA A 122 15.31 -18.85 -7.22
N THR A 123 16.10 -18.24 -6.33
CA THR A 123 16.87 -18.97 -5.30
C THR A 123 16.47 -18.55 -3.89
N GLU A 124 16.66 -19.44 -2.91
CA GLU A 124 16.35 -19.14 -1.51
C GLU A 124 17.24 -18.01 -0.96
N THR A 125 18.54 -18.03 -1.29
CA THR A 125 19.50 -16.97 -0.92
C THR A 125 19.14 -15.62 -1.54
N GLY A 126 18.73 -15.60 -2.81
CA GLY A 126 18.27 -14.37 -3.46
C GLY A 126 16.95 -13.86 -2.87
N CYS A 127 16.02 -14.74 -2.53
CA CYS A 127 14.79 -14.35 -1.81
C CYS A 127 15.10 -13.74 -0.43
N ARG A 128 16.08 -14.27 0.32
CA ARG A 128 16.52 -13.67 1.59
C ARG A 128 17.09 -12.26 1.40
N LYS A 129 17.88 -12.04 0.34
CA LYS A 129 18.39 -10.71 -0.02
C LYS A 129 17.23 -9.74 -0.34
N MET A 130 16.26 -10.19 -1.14
CA MET A 130 15.05 -9.41 -1.44
C MET A 130 14.26 -9.03 -0.17
N ILE A 131 14.09 -9.98 0.77
CA ILE A 131 13.43 -9.71 2.05
C ILE A 131 14.20 -8.66 2.86
N SER A 132 15.52 -8.77 2.96
CA SER A 132 16.36 -7.78 3.65
C SER A 132 16.14 -6.38 3.07
N GLU A 133 16.21 -6.24 1.74
CA GLU A 133 16.01 -4.96 1.07
C GLU A 133 14.60 -4.41 1.29
N LEU A 134 13.56 -5.26 1.25
CA LEU A 134 12.19 -4.85 1.55
C LEU A 134 12.04 -4.38 3.01
N THR A 135 12.69 -5.04 3.97
CA THR A 135 12.63 -4.61 5.37
C THR A 135 13.29 -3.23 5.59
N GLU A 136 14.37 -2.94 4.89
CA GLU A 136 15.04 -1.62 4.92
C GLU A 136 14.19 -0.54 4.24
N LEU A 137 13.58 -0.87 3.10
CA LEU A 137 12.62 0.00 2.42
C LEU A 137 11.43 0.30 3.33
N HIS A 138 10.86 -0.72 3.97
CA HIS A 138 9.75 -0.57 4.90
C HIS A 138 10.10 0.39 6.04
N ALA A 139 11.26 0.22 6.69
CA ALA A 139 11.71 1.11 7.75
C ALA A 139 11.81 2.57 7.27
N THR A 140 12.39 2.81 6.09
CA THR A 140 12.53 4.17 5.56
C THR A 140 11.19 4.80 5.21
N LEU A 141 10.29 4.05 4.55
CA LEU A 141 9.00 4.57 4.15
C LEU A 141 8.09 4.82 5.36
N LYS A 142 8.22 4.00 6.41
CA LYS A 142 7.49 4.20 7.66
C LYS A 142 7.86 5.51 8.36
N GLU A 143 9.15 5.84 8.43
CA GLU A 143 9.62 7.10 9.05
C GLU A 143 9.00 8.34 8.38
N ALA A 144 9.01 8.39 7.05
CA ALA A 144 8.40 9.50 6.32
C ALA A 144 6.87 9.58 6.53
N ASP A 145 6.21 8.42 6.62
CA ASP A 145 4.78 8.34 6.89
C ASP A 145 4.41 8.86 8.28
N GLU A 146 5.16 8.48 9.30
CA GLU A 146 4.98 9.01 10.66
C GLU A 146 5.11 10.54 10.69
N ILE A 147 6.04 11.11 9.91
CA ILE A 147 6.21 12.56 9.79
C ILE A 147 5.00 13.20 9.08
N ALA A 148 4.52 12.63 7.97
CA ALA A 148 3.33 13.14 7.28
C ALA A 148 2.08 13.09 8.15
N GLN A 149 1.85 11.98 8.86
CA GLN A 149 0.75 11.85 9.81
C GLN A 149 0.85 12.88 10.92
N ALA A 150 2.04 13.13 11.47
CA ALA A 150 2.26 14.13 12.51
C ALA A 150 1.95 15.56 12.01
N MET A 151 2.35 15.91 10.78
CA MET A 151 2.01 17.21 10.19
C MET A 151 0.52 17.38 9.94
N SER A 152 -0.11 16.36 9.35
CA SER A 152 -1.55 16.36 9.12
C SER A 152 -2.32 16.54 10.42
N LYS A 153 -1.93 15.80 11.47
CA LYS A 153 -2.51 15.95 12.81
C LYS A 153 -2.40 17.39 13.33
N LYS A 154 -1.25 18.04 13.19
CA LYS A 154 -1.07 19.45 13.60
C LYS A 154 -2.00 20.38 12.82
N ILE A 155 -2.10 20.22 11.50
CA ILE A 155 -2.99 21.04 10.66
C ILE A 155 -4.45 20.83 11.06
N ARG A 156 -4.88 19.58 11.26
CA ARG A 156 -6.24 19.24 11.71
C ARG A 156 -6.60 19.88 13.04
N GLN A 157 -5.66 19.85 14.00
CA GLN A 157 -5.82 20.52 15.31
C GLN A 157 -6.00 22.03 15.15
N HIS A 158 -5.20 22.68 14.31
CA HIS A 158 -5.35 24.11 14.01
C HIS A 158 -6.68 24.46 13.34
N LEU A 159 -7.25 23.53 12.56
CA LEU A 159 -8.55 23.70 11.90
C LEU A 159 -9.74 23.28 12.76
N HIS A 160 -9.53 22.87 14.02
CA HIS A 160 -10.54 22.34 14.92
C HIS A 160 -11.37 21.18 14.31
N TRP A 161 -10.72 20.32 13.53
CA TRP A 161 -11.30 19.08 13.05
C TRP A 161 -10.98 17.96 14.05
N SER A 162 -12.03 17.44 14.71
CA SER A 162 -11.89 16.30 15.63
C SER A 162 -11.65 15.00 14.85
N GLU A 163 -11.17 13.97 15.55
CA GLU A 163 -11.01 12.64 14.96
C GLU A 163 -12.36 12.08 14.48
N GLU A 164 -13.49 12.37 15.16
CA GLU A 164 -14.81 11.91 14.68
C GLU A 164 -15.18 12.51 13.32
N LYS A 165 -14.80 13.77 13.05
CA LYS A 165 -15.03 14.40 11.74
C LYS A 165 -14.16 13.80 10.65
N LEU A 166 -12.93 13.41 10.99
CA LEU A 166 -12.03 12.73 10.07
C LEU A 166 -12.52 11.33 9.75
N GLU A 167 -12.96 10.57 10.75
CA GLU A 167 -13.50 9.22 10.57
C GLU A 167 -14.82 9.22 9.80
N ALA A 168 -15.68 10.22 10.01
CA ALA A 168 -16.85 10.44 9.18
C ALA A 168 -16.47 10.72 7.71
N PHE A 169 -15.43 11.54 7.48
CA PHE A 169 -14.91 11.79 6.13
C PHE A 169 -14.38 10.49 5.49
N TYR A 170 -13.56 9.72 6.20
CA TYR A 170 -13.03 8.45 5.70
C TYR A 170 -14.14 7.44 5.38
N ARG A 171 -15.16 7.29 6.23
CA ARG A 171 -16.29 6.40 5.95
C ARG A 171 -17.01 6.75 4.66
N VAL A 172 -17.25 8.03 4.42
CA VAL A 172 -17.89 8.49 3.18
C VAL A 172 -17.01 8.17 1.97
N THR A 173 -15.70 8.35 2.08
CA THR A 173 -14.76 8.04 0.99
C THR A 173 -14.63 6.53 0.74
N LEU A 174 -14.44 5.71 1.79
CA LEU A 174 -14.35 4.25 1.70
C LEU A 174 -15.60 3.63 1.10
N ARG A 175 -16.79 4.04 1.56
CA ARG A 175 -18.08 3.56 1.03
C ARG A 175 -18.22 3.83 -0.47
N ARG A 176 -17.63 4.91 -0.98
CA ARG A 176 -17.69 5.26 -2.41
C ARG A 176 -16.69 4.47 -3.24
N GLU A 177 -15.49 4.24 -2.71
CA GLU A 177 -14.44 3.50 -3.41
C GLU A 177 -14.69 1.99 -3.43
N THR A 178 -15.33 1.44 -2.39
CA THR A 178 -15.54 -0.02 -2.25
C THR A 178 -17.00 -0.44 -2.35
N GLY A 179 -17.95 0.49 -2.25
CA GLY A 179 -19.39 0.18 -2.17
C GLY A 179 -19.83 -0.38 -0.81
N VAL A 180 -18.94 -0.52 0.18
CA VAL A 180 -19.21 -1.16 1.47
C VAL A 180 -19.63 -0.15 2.52
N ASP A 181 -20.78 -0.37 3.16
CA ASP A 181 -21.23 0.40 4.33
C ASP A 181 -20.67 -0.23 5.62
N LEU A 182 -19.75 0.46 6.29
CA LEU A 182 -19.06 -0.09 7.47
C LEU A 182 -19.95 -0.19 8.71
N ASP A 183 -21.15 0.38 8.69
CA ASP A 183 -22.14 0.25 9.75
C ASP A 183 -22.89 -1.11 9.69
N GLU A 184 -22.72 -1.91 8.62
CA GLU A 184 -23.34 -3.25 8.44
C GLU A 184 -22.33 -4.41 8.32
N ALA A 185 -21.02 -4.15 8.38
CA ALA A 185 -20.00 -5.17 8.17
C ALA A 185 -19.57 -5.86 9.48
N GLU A 186 -19.96 -7.13 9.67
CA GLU A 186 -19.36 -8.01 10.67
C GLU A 186 -17.88 -8.30 10.32
N PRO A 187 -16.94 -8.33 11.29
CA PRO A 187 -15.49 -8.41 11.06
C PRO A 187 -15.01 -9.55 10.14
N ASN A 188 -15.78 -10.64 10.05
CA ASN A 188 -15.43 -11.81 9.24
C ASN A 188 -15.83 -11.72 7.76
N GLN A 189 -16.57 -10.70 7.31
CA GLN A 189 -16.94 -10.55 5.90
C GLN A 189 -15.89 -9.83 5.04
N ILE A 190 -14.84 -9.27 5.67
CA ILE A 190 -13.77 -8.52 4.97
C ILE A 190 -12.78 -9.48 4.27
N LEU A 191 -12.69 -10.74 4.69
CA LEU A 191 -11.74 -11.72 4.13
C LEU A 191 -12.30 -12.50 2.93
N ASP A 192 -13.63 -12.63 2.79
CA ASP A 192 -14.28 -13.50 1.79
C ASP A 192 -14.55 -12.80 0.43
N ALA A 193 -14.35 -11.48 0.34
CA ALA A 193 -14.55 -10.72 -0.90
C ALA A 193 -13.36 -10.82 -1.89
N THR A 194 -12.29 -11.54 -1.54
CA THR A 194 -11.09 -11.70 -2.39
C THR A 194 -11.01 -13.05 -3.11
N SER A 195 -11.96 -13.96 -2.88
CA SER A 195 -12.10 -15.20 -3.64
C SER A 195 -13.04 -15.01 -4.84
N GLU A 196 -12.49 -14.57 -5.96
CA GLU A 196 -13.16 -14.72 -7.26
C GLU A 196 -13.45 -16.20 -7.57
N PRO A 197 -14.54 -16.53 -8.26
CA PRO A 197 -14.54 -17.65 -9.18
C PRO A 197 -14.16 -17.19 -10.59
N THR A 198 -13.02 -17.74 -11.03
CA THR A 198 -12.50 -17.95 -12.40
C THR A 198 -13.45 -17.73 -13.59
N PRO A 199 -12.93 -17.24 -14.74
CA PRO A 199 -13.68 -17.16 -15.98
C PRO A 199 -13.99 -18.56 -16.51
N SER A 200 -15.27 -18.93 -16.64
CA SER A 200 -15.66 -20.12 -17.38
C SER A 200 -15.49 -19.86 -18.87
N ALA A 201 -14.52 -20.52 -19.48
CA ALA A 201 -14.50 -20.75 -20.91
C ALA A 201 -15.63 -21.72 -21.28
N ASP A 202 -16.48 -21.38 -22.26
CA ASP A 202 -16.89 -22.30 -23.34
C ASP A 202 -17.70 -21.59 -24.47
N PRO A 203 -17.88 -22.22 -25.66
CA PRO A 203 -17.57 -21.60 -26.94
C PRO A 203 -18.69 -21.80 -27.97
N SER A 204 -19.41 -20.75 -28.36
CA SER A 204 -20.43 -20.92 -29.41
C SER A 204 -20.74 -19.63 -30.16
N ALA A 205 -19.96 -19.37 -31.22
CA ALA A 205 -20.37 -18.50 -32.32
C ALA A 205 -19.64 -18.86 -33.62
N HIS A 206 -19.90 -20.05 -34.14
CA HIS A 206 -19.83 -20.32 -35.58
C HIS A 206 -21.18 -20.90 -36.01
N GLN A 207 -22.01 -20.06 -36.62
CA GLN A 207 -22.96 -20.39 -37.69
C GLN A 207 -23.70 -19.12 -38.10
N GLY A 208 -23.57 -18.76 -39.39
CA GLY A 208 -24.17 -17.57 -40.01
C GLY A 208 -23.21 -16.94 -41.00
#